data_AF-A0A3P3RB18-F1
#
_entry.id   AF-A0A3P3RB18-F1
#
_cell.length_a   1.000
_cell.length_b   1.000
_cell.length_c   1.000
_cell.angle_alpha   90.00
_cell.angle_beta   90.00
_cell.angle_gamma   90.00
#
_symmetry.space_group_name_H-M   'P 1'
#
loop_
_entity.id
_entity.type
_entity.pdbx_description
1 polymer ?
#
loop_
_entity_poly.entity_id
_entity_poly.type
_entity_poly.pdbx_seq_one_letter_code
_entity_poly.pdbx_strand_id
1 'polypeptide(L)'
;MKFPQIKQDSTLNCDQKLDKIQDLIKDAGHPLPGSFYYISNIFENCVSYEHTKCLKTAYQISVEANIIPTSNLGRGLEAIGGHDINAVNQYIIMKVQCGDIKPAHNLAPLIPHLYRGQEDELSGQMQDWYDTYSYFFFRAIEIALRGFLEESSGHGAEDFSTEIQPIKAKLEDIAQSEGLDPNDAYQDKDFEIVRVYILLDDLKWVTKNNVDWSTLQSNISEYSHLELLLNHNTSAVPSLQQHNTHPLTKLLRYPFSPSQVNAVADDPNATNDEAREAKQSLGKIQKLAYYDHCVELIAPEHGQNDDPTARLRDELLARKSFDSTIAEIEVFNALRREFGVANVAIEQQAPNGGVPDATITAGGETIWVEVTLPQPQPSYEVAQHYSTSMNPQESEARANVTKKLRSQIRDVKEATGDRTMLVVKNEESRLDNEIVGEYVEGGIEMAVPMGDSDGEPILFRGDPGLQYDNVPDHLDILVNFDTLHDLSGPPYIEGQVANLTDVGQSIISRLSNAFNAVELKPS
;
A
#
# COMPACT_ATOMS: atom_id res chain seq x y z
N MET A 1 -5.03 25.05 -28.06
CA MET A 1 -3.75 25.73 -28.34
C MET A 1 -3.85 27.24 -28.03
N LYS A 2 -4.18 27.66 -26.78
CA LYS A 2 -4.48 29.08 -26.42
C LYS A 2 -3.67 29.63 -25.22
N PHE A 3 -3.35 28.80 -24.22
CA PHE A 3 -2.63 29.24 -23.00
C PHE A 3 -1.20 29.76 -23.22
N PRO A 4 -0.37 29.20 -24.12
CA PRO A 4 0.97 29.74 -24.40
C PRO A 4 0.93 31.19 -24.94
N GLN A 5 -0.09 31.50 -25.75
CA GLN A 5 -0.27 32.84 -26.32
C GLN A 5 -0.66 33.85 -25.24
N ILE A 6 -1.55 33.48 -24.30
CA ILE A 6 -1.90 34.34 -23.17
C ILE A 6 -0.67 34.67 -22.31
N LYS A 7 0.20 33.69 -22.06
CA LYS A 7 1.45 33.90 -21.32
C LYS A 7 2.34 34.95 -21.99
N GLN A 8 2.60 34.75 -23.29
CA GLN A 8 3.55 35.54 -24.09
C GLN A 8 3.01 36.91 -24.51
N ASP A 9 1.69 37.13 -24.44
CA ASP A 9 1.09 38.40 -24.82
C ASP A 9 1.45 39.51 -23.81
N SER A 10 2.34 40.41 -24.23
CA SER A 10 2.78 41.56 -23.44
C SER A 10 1.77 42.72 -23.45
N THR A 11 0.70 42.64 -24.23
CA THR A 11 -0.36 43.66 -24.26
C THR A 11 -1.40 43.47 -23.16
N LEU A 12 -1.44 42.29 -22.54
CA LEU A 12 -2.34 41.96 -21.44
C LEU A 12 -1.66 42.19 -20.09
N ASN A 13 -2.36 42.85 -19.18
CA ASN A 13 -1.96 42.90 -17.77
C ASN A 13 -2.36 41.59 -17.03
N CYS A 14 -1.95 41.44 -15.77
CA CYS A 14 -2.23 40.23 -14.99
C CYS A 14 -3.72 39.95 -14.81
N ASP A 15 -4.50 40.97 -14.50
CA ASP A 15 -5.95 40.88 -14.34
C ASP A 15 -6.63 40.31 -15.61
N GLN A 16 -6.26 40.84 -16.78
CA GLN A 16 -6.76 40.40 -18.09
C GLN A 16 -6.28 39.00 -18.48
N LYS A 17 -5.04 38.64 -18.13
CA LYS A 17 -4.53 37.28 -18.36
C LYS A 17 -5.32 36.25 -17.56
N LEU A 18 -5.62 36.54 -16.30
CA LEU A 18 -6.40 35.67 -15.43
C LEU A 18 -7.85 35.55 -15.88
N ASP A 19 -8.51 36.65 -16.29
CA ASP A 19 -9.87 36.58 -16.86
C ASP A 19 -9.92 35.67 -18.09
N LYS A 20 -8.99 35.83 -19.02
CA LYS A 20 -8.93 34.97 -20.21
C LYS A 20 -8.75 33.50 -19.85
N ILE A 21 -8.00 33.18 -18.79
CA ILE A 21 -7.87 31.79 -18.31
C ILE A 21 -9.21 31.30 -17.74
N GLN A 22 -9.84 32.08 -16.87
CA GLN A 22 -11.12 31.72 -16.25
C GLN A 22 -12.23 31.51 -17.28
N ASP A 23 -12.31 32.37 -18.30
CA ASP A 23 -13.28 32.26 -19.38
C ASP A 23 -13.03 31.01 -20.23
N LEU A 24 -11.77 30.72 -20.56
CA LEU A 24 -11.42 29.50 -21.29
C LEU A 24 -11.78 28.23 -20.52
N ILE A 25 -11.67 28.24 -19.19
CA ILE A 25 -12.07 27.10 -18.36
C ILE A 25 -13.59 26.93 -18.39
N LYS A 26 -14.36 28.03 -18.23
CA LYS A 26 -15.84 27.98 -18.31
C LYS A 26 -16.33 27.46 -19.66
N ASP A 27 -15.66 27.86 -20.74
CA ASP A 27 -16.08 27.49 -22.09
C ASP A 27 -15.71 26.05 -22.47
N ALA A 28 -14.61 25.52 -21.93
CA ALA A 28 -14.04 24.23 -22.34
C ALA A 28 -14.19 23.10 -21.31
N GLY A 29 -14.68 23.39 -20.09
CA GLY A 29 -14.83 22.42 -19.00
C GLY A 29 -13.53 22.04 -18.30
N HIS A 30 -12.38 21.97 -18.98
CA HIS A 30 -11.08 21.78 -18.32
C HIS A 30 -9.88 22.26 -19.19
N PRO A 31 -8.76 22.70 -18.60
CA PRO A 31 -7.51 22.90 -19.34
C PRO A 31 -6.95 21.55 -19.86
N LEU A 32 -6.38 21.52 -21.06
CA LEU A 32 -5.64 20.34 -21.53
C LEU A 32 -4.43 20.08 -20.62
N PRO A 33 -4.00 18.83 -20.37
CA PRO A 33 -2.89 18.52 -19.43
C PRO A 33 -1.59 19.32 -19.67
N GLY A 34 -1.18 19.53 -20.93
CA GLY A 34 -0.01 20.35 -21.27
C GLY A 34 -0.16 21.88 -21.05
N SER A 35 -1.33 22.35 -20.62
CA SER A 35 -1.63 23.77 -20.37
C SER A 35 -1.17 24.24 -19.00
N PHE A 36 -1.13 23.34 -18.02
CA PHE A 36 -0.90 23.69 -16.61
C PHE A 36 0.45 24.37 -16.39
N TYR A 37 1.49 23.94 -17.11
CA TYR A 37 2.79 24.60 -17.09
C TYR A 37 2.71 26.10 -17.46
N TYR A 38 1.89 26.47 -18.43
CA TYR A 38 1.73 27.86 -18.84
C TYR A 38 0.92 28.67 -17.83
N ILE A 39 -0.12 28.06 -17.25
CA ILE A 39 -0.94 28.67 -16.20
C ILE A 39 -0.09 28.90 -14.94
N SER A 40 0.71 27.92 -14.52
CA SER A 40 1.66 28.03 -13.42
C SER A 40 2.57 29.25 -13.57
N ASN A 41 3.21 29.39 -14.72
CA ASN A 41 4.06 30.55 -15.00
C ASN A 41 3.30 31.88 -14.95
N ILE A 42 2.02 31.90 -15.33
CA ILE A 42 1.21 33.12 -15.22
C ILE A 42 0.94 33.44 -13.76
N PHE A 43 0.63 32.46 -12.91
CA PHE A 43 0.50 32.66 -11.46
C PHE A 43 1.78 33.21 -10.85
N GLU A 44 2.94 32.60 -11.13
CA GLU A 44 4.25 33.06 -10.65
C GLU A 44 4.51 34.54 -10.99
N ASN A 45 4.15 34.98 -12.20
CA ASN A 45 4.36 36.35 -12.65
C ASN A 45 3.31 37.35 -12.13
N CYS A 46 2.11 36.87 -11.79
CA CYS A 46 0.97 37.73 -11.49
C CYS A 46 0.59 37.78 -10.02
N VAL A 47 1.08 36.86 -9.21
CA VAL A 47 0.71 36.76 -7.79
C VAL A 47 0.98 38.07 -7.03
N SER A 48 2.07 38.78 -7.32
CA SER A 48 2.41 40.04 -6.64
C SER A 48 1.50 41.21 -6.97
N TYR A 49 0.67 41.09 -8.02
CA TYR A 49 -0.24 42.13 -8.46
C TYR A 49 -1.71 41.74 -8.25
N GLU A 50 -2.03 40.45 -8.41
CA GLU A 50 -3.39 39.92 -8.48
C GLU A 50 -3.56 38.64 -7.65
N HIS A 51 -2.99 38.59 -6.43
CA HIS A 51 -2.97 37.40 -5.55
C HIS A 51 -4.34 36.72 -5.41
N THR A 52 -5.37 37.47 -4.99
CA THR A 52 -6.71 36.93 -4.79
C THR A 52 -7.31 36.36 -6.09
N LYS A 53 -6.99 36.96 -7.24
CA LYS A 53 -7.49 36.49 -8.55
C LYS A 53 -6.73 35.24 -9.01
N CYS A 54 -5.43 35.14 -8.74
CA CYS A 54 -4.67 33.91 -8.91
C CYS A 54 -5.28 32.77 -8.10
N LEU A 55 -5.55 32.97 -6.80
CA LEU A 55 -6.16 31.98 -5.93
C LEU A 55 -7.57 31.55 -6.39
N LYS A 56 -8.43 32.51 -6.78
CA LYS A 56 -9.75 32.21 -7.35
C LYS A 56 -9.66 31.41 -8.66
N THR A 57 -8.68 31.70 -9.50
CA THR A 57 -8.45 30.98 -10.76
C THR A 57 -7.99 29.55 -10.48
N ALA A 58 -7.04 29.35 -9.56
CA ALA A 58 -6.60 28.03 -9.12
C ALA A 58 -7.77 27.19 -8.58
N TYR A 59 -8.59 27.78 -7.73
CA TYR A 59 -9.80 27.15 -7.21
C TYR A 59 -10.77 26.76 -8.32
N GLN A 60 -11.03 27.65 -9.29
CA GLN A 60 -11.92 27.35 -10.42
C GLN A 60 -11.39 26.19 -11.29
N ILE A 61 -10.08 26.11 -11.50
CA ILE A 61 -9.45 24.98 -12.20
C ILE A 61 -9.77 23.67 -11.46
N SER A 62 -9.64 23.66 -10.13
CA SER A 62 -9.92 22.47 -9.34
C SER A 62 -11.38 22.03 -9.41
N VAL A 63 -12.32 22.99 -9.36
CA VAL A 63 -13.76 22.72 -9.49
C VAL A 63 -14.11 22.07 -10.83
N GLU A 64 -13.55 22.59 -11.92
CA GLU A 64 -13.96 22.22 -13.28
C GLU A 64 -13.21 20.99 -13.79
N ALA A 65 -11.95 20.82 -13.37
CA ALA A 65 -11.10 19.74 -13.87
C ALA A 65 -11.14 18.48 -12.98
N ASN A 66 -11.53 18.58 -11.70
CA ASN A 66 -11.45 17.48 -10.72
C ASN A 66 -10.05 16.82 -10.69
N ILE A 67 -9.00 17.62 -10.85
CA ILE A 67 -7.62 17.18 -11.02
C ILE A 67 -6.89 17.20 -9.67
N ILE A 68 -6.15 16.13 -9.37
CA ILE A 68 -5.02 16.14 -8.43
C ILE A 68 -3.93 16.97 -9.11
N PRO A 69 -3.60 18.20 -8.67
CA PRO A 69 -2.70 19.07 -9.40
C PRO A 69 -1.39 18.33 -9.64
N THR A 70 -1.15 17.97 -10.91
CA THR A 70 0.14 17.45 -11.34
C THR A 70 1.22 18.48 -10.99
N SER A 71 2.46 18.03 -10.82
CA SER A 71 3.68 18.86 -10.71
C SER A 71 3.71 20.09 -11.64
N ASN A 72 3.02 20.03 -12.79
CA ASN A 72 2.91 21.13 -13.76
C ASN A 72 2.18 22.40 -13.27
N LEU A 73 1.30 22.33 -12.27
CA LEU A 73 0.67 23.52 -11.65
C LEU A 73 1.33 23.91 -10.31
N GLY A 74 2.11 22.99 -9.72
CA GLY A 74 2.68 23.11 -8.37
C GLY A 74 3.37 24.45 -8.12
N ARG A 75 4.38 24.80 -8.93
CA ARG A 75 5.15 26.06 -8.76
C ARG A 75 4.29 27.32 -8.72
N GLY A 76 3.21 27.37 -9.50
CA GLY A 76 2.29 28.50 -9.51
C GLY A 76 1.44 28.57 -8.24
N LEU A 77 1.05 27.42 -7.69
CA LEU A 77 0.34 27.34 -6.41
C LEU A 77 1.27 27.69 -5.24
N GLU A 78 2.51 27.19 -5.28
CA GLU A 78 3.57 27.54 -4.31
C GLU A 78 3.83 29.04 -4.30
N ALA A 79 3.90 29.68 -5.47
CA ALA A 79 4.05 31.13 -5.57
C ALA A 79 2.84 31.89 -4.96
N ILE A 80 1.62 31.37 -5.10
CA ILE A 80 0.42 31.94 -4.45
C ILE A 80 0.54 31.87 -2.93
N GLY A 81 0.89 30.70 -2.41
CA GLY A 81 1.11 30.47 -0.98
C GLY A 81 2.23 31.33 -0.40
N GLY A 82 3.39 31.32 -1.05
CA GLY A 82 4.59 32.04 -0.62
C GLY A 82 4.47 33.57 -0.66
N HIS A 83 3.51 34.10 -1.43
CA HIS A 83 3.28 35.54 -1.48
C HIS A 83 2.42 36.06 -0.31
N ASP A 84 1.31 35.38 0.02
CA ASP A 84 0.42 35.76 1.12
C ASP A 84 -0.38 34.56 1.63
N ILE A 85 0.19 33.82 2.59
CA ILE A 85 -0.44 32.66 3.21
C ILE A 85 -1.66 33.04 4.08
N ASN A 86 -1.67 34.23 4.66
CA ASN A 86 -2.80 34.69 5.46
C ASN A 86 -4.05 34.88 4.59
N ALA A 87 -3.90 35.43 3.39
CA ALA A 87 -4.98 35.52 2.41
C ALA A 87 -5.47 34.13 1.94
N VAL A 88 -4.55 33.16 1.80
CA VAL A 88 -4.91 31.76 1.52
C VAL A 88 -5.73 31.15 2.66
N ASN A 89 -5.27 31.30 3.91
CA ASN A 89 -5.96 30.81 5.11
C ASN A 89 -7.38 31.38 5.20
N GLN A 90 -7.53 32.70 5.04
CA GLN A 90 -8.84 33.37 5.03
C GLN A 90 -9.76 32.84 3.93
N TYR A 91 -9.22 32.59 2.73
CA TYR A 91 -9.98 32.04 1.62
C TYR A 91 -10.48 30.62 1.91
N ILE A 92 -9.62 29.76 2.46
CA ILE A 92 -9.97 28.39 2.84
C ILE A 92 -11.02 28.39 3.94
N ILE A 93 -10.81 29.16 5.01
CA ILE A 93 -11.77 29.30 6.12
C ILE A 93 -13.15 29.69 5.59
N MET A 94 -13.23 30.71 4.74
CA MET A 94 -14.50 31.14 4.14
C MET A 94 -15.17 30.00 3.37
N LYS A 95 -14.41 29.18 2.64
CA LYS A 95 -14.95 28.06 1.85
C LYS A 95 -15.37 26.87 2.70
N VAL A 96 -14.65 26.59 3.78
CA VAL A 96 -14.97 25.52 4.74
C VAL A 96 -16.18 25.90 5.60
N GLN A 97 -16.26 27.14 6.08
CA GLN A 97 -17.35 27.63 6.95
C GLN A 97 -18.69 27.86 6.23
N CYS A 98 -18.70 28.05 4.91
CA CYS A 98 -19.95 28.29 4.16
C CYS A 98 -20.87 27.07 4.03
N GLY A 99 -20.52 25.90 4.57
CA GLY A 99 -21.43 24.75 4.72
C GLY A 99 -21.86 24.06 3.43
N ASP A 100 -21.34 24.48 2.27
CA ASP A 100 -21.52 23.75 1.01
C ASP A 100 -20.36 22.74 0.85
N ILE A 101 -20.73 21.47 0.84
CA ILE A 101 -19.84 20.29 0.83
C ILE A 101 -18.97 20.28 -0.43
N LYS A 102 -19.50 20.74 -1.57
CA LYS A 102 -18.80 20.66 -2.87
C LYS A 102 -17.65 21.68 -2.99
N PRO A 103 -17.82 22.96 -2.59
CA PRO A 103 -16.73 23.92 -2.63
C PRO A 103 -15.47 23.54 -1.86
N ALA A 104 -15.60 23.07 -0.62
CA ALA A 104 -14.44 22.69 0.18
C ALA A 104 -13.73 21.43 -0.36
N HIS A 105 -14.48 20.50 -0.96
CA HIS A 105 -13.91 19.30 -1.61
C HIS A 105 -12.88 19.66 -2.68
N ASN A 106 -13.19 20.68 -3.49
CA ASN A 106 -12.33 21.12 -4.58
C ASN A 106 -11.12 21.94 -4.11
N LEU A 107 -11.02 22.28 -2.82
CA LEU A 107 -9.81 22.91 -2.29
C LEU A 107 -8.73 21.90 -1.90
N ALA A 108 -9.12 20.71 -1.42
CA ALA A 108 -8.19 19.73 -0.87
C ALA A 108 -6.99 19.41 -1.80
N PRO A 109 -7.17 19.26 -3.13
CA PRO A 109 -6.04 19.00 -4.02
C PRO A 109 -5.01 20.14 -4.09
N LEU A 110 -5.40 21.39 -3.81
CA LEU A 110 -4.51 22.56 -3.91
C LEU A 110 -3.65 22.74 -2.65
N ILE A 111 -4.07 22.19 -1.51
CA ILE A 111 -3.46 22.42 -0.19
C ILE A 111 -1.97 22.08 -0.16
N PRO A 112 -1.49 20.92 -0.65
CA PRO A 112 -0.06 20.57 -0.54
C PRO A 112 0.86 21.63 -1.16
N HIS A 113 0.49 22.17 -2.32
CA HIS A 113 1.31 23.16 -3.02
C HIS A 113 1.14 24.57 -2.45
N LEU A 114 -0.06 24.95 -2.00
CA LEU A 114 -0.29 26.25 -1.37
C LEU A 114 0.48 26.43 -0.06
N TYR A 115 0.78 25.33 0.65
CA TYR A 115 1.50 25.34 1.93
C TYR A 115 2.94 24.82 1.83
N ARG A 116 3.47 24.61 0.62
CA ARG A 116 4.84 24.09 0.46
C ARG A 116 5.86 25.04 1.08
N GLY A 117 6.71 24.51 1.95
CA GLY A 117 7.68 25.30 2.73
C GLY A 117 7.05 26.16 3.83
N GLN A 118 5.78 25.92 4.15
CA GLN A 118 4.96 26.61 5.15
C GLN A 118 4.15 25.62 5.98
N GLU A 119 4.76 24.49 6.32
CA GLU A 119 4.10 23.37 7.01
C GLU A 119 3.63 23.75 8.42
N ASP A 120 4.29 24.71 9.09
CA ASP A 120 3.82 25.30 10.34
C ASP A 120 2.46 26.00 10.18
N GLU A 121 2.28 26.77 9.11
CA GLU A 121 1.01 27.44 8.83
C GLU A 121 -0.10 26.44 8.51
N LEU A 122 0.23 25.37 7.77
CA LEU A 122 -0.69 24.26 7.50
C LEU A 122 -1.14 23.62 8.82
N SER A 123 -0.17 23.28 9.69
CA SER A 123 -0.45 22.69 11.00
C SER A 123 -1.33 23.58 11.87
N GLY A 124 -1.14 24.90 11.79
CA GLY A 124 -1.97 25.88 12.49
C GLY A 124 -3.45 25.82 12.12
N GLN A 125 -3.79 25.37 10.91
CA GLN A 125 -5.17 25.27 10.43
C GLN A 125 -5.84 23.91 10.72
N MET A 126 -5.06 22.88 11.01
CA MET A 126 -5.54 21.49 11.05
C MET A 126 -6.65 21.24 12.08
N GLN A 127 -6.54 21.82 13.28
CA GLN A 127 -7.55 21.66 14.33
C GLN A 127 -8.90 22.25 13.87
N ASP A 128 -8.87 23.49 13.38
CA ASP A 128 -10.08 24.19 12.96
C ASP A 128 -10.75 23.46 11.79
N TRP A 129 -9.97 22.91 10.87
CA TRP A 129 -10.51 22.09 9.76
C TRP A 129 -11.11 20.78 10.26
N TYR A 130 -10.46 20.11 11.21
CA TYR A 130 -10.96 18.89 11.81
C TYR A 130 -12.29 19.11 12.53
N ASP A 131 -12.37 20.16 13.36
CA ASP A 131 -13.55 20.51 14.15
C ASP A 131 -14.70 21.05 13.29
N THR A 132 -14.39 21.82 12.23
CA THR A 132 -15.40 22.47 11.38
C THR A 132 -15.88 21.54 10.26
N TYR A 133 -14.97 20.82 9.60
CA TYR A 133 -15.30 19.94 8.49
C TYR A 133 -14.27 18.81 8.29
N SER A 134 -14.36 17.79 9.15
CA SER A 134 -13.43 16.65 9.19
C SER A 134 -13.17 15.96 7.86
N TYR A 135 -14.15 15.88 6.95
CA TYR A 135 -13.93 15.30 5.62
C TYR A 135 -12.89 16.08 4.80
N PHE A 136 -12.97 17.42 4.81
CA PHE A 136 -11.98 18.26 4.13
C PHE A 136 -10.60 18.10 4.76
N PHE A 137 -10.54 18.10 6.09
CA PHE A 137 -9.31 17.83 6.84
C PHE A 137 -8.65 16.52 6.39
N PHE A 138 -9.36 15.38 6.45
CA PHE A 138 -8.78 14.09 6.08
C PHE A 138 -8.27 14.09 4.65
N ARG A 139 -9.03 14.66 3.72
CA ARG A 139 -8.64 14.67 2.31
C ARG A 139 -7.45 15.60 2.03
N ALA A 140 -7.41 16.78 2.65
CA ALA A 140 -6.31 17.72 2.47
C ALA A 140 -4.99 17.15 3.00
N ILE A 141 -5.02 16.54 4.19
CA ILE A 141 -3.82 15.96 4.81
C ILE A 141 -3.40 14.66 4.09
N GLU A 142 -4.34 13.81 3.66
CA GLU A 142 -4.02 12.61 2.87
C GLU A 142 -3.27 12.98 1.58
N ILE A 143 -3.72 14.01 0.86
CA ILE A 143 -3.05 14.46 -0.37
C ILE A 143 -1.70 15.11 -0.05
N ALA A 144 -1.58 15.85 1.06
CA ALA A 144 -0.30 16.44 1.47
C ALA A 144 0.75 15.36 1.77
N LEU A 145 0.37 14.33 2.52
CA LEU A 145 1.25 13.19 2.81
C LEU A 145 1.62 12.43 1.52
N ARG A 146 0.67 12.21 0.60
CA ARG A 146 1.00 11.64 -0.72
C ARG A 146 2.00 12.50 -1.50
N GLY A 147 1.89 13.83 -1.46
CA GLY A 147 2.85 14.74 -2.08
C GLY A 147 4.26 14.62 -1.51
N PHE A 148 4.39 14.55 -0.17
CA PHE A 148 5.69 14.31 0.46
C PHE A 148 6.26 12.92 0.12
N LEU A 149 5.40 11.90 0.03
CA LEU A 149 5.78 10.57 -0.43
C LEU A 149 6.32 10.59 -1.88
N GLU A 150 5.65 11.30 -2.80
CA GLU A 150 6.08 11.49 -4.21
C GLU A 150 7.50 12.03 -4.29
N GLU A 151 7.78 13.09 -3.54
CA GLU A 151 9.09 13.75 -3.56
C GLU A 151 10.18 12.91 -2.90
N SER A 152 9.84 12.18 -1.83
CA SER A 152 10.77 11.28 -1.13
C SER A 152 11.22 10.07 -1.96
N SER A 153 10.52 9.74 -3.04
CA SER A 153 10.83 8.59 -3.90
C SER A 153 11.87 8.88 -5.00
N GLY A 154 12.30 10.14 -5.16
CA GLY A 154 13.28 10.56 -6.17
C GLY A 154 14.73 10.26 -5.80
N HIS A 155 15.61 10.16 -6.79
CA HIS A 155 17.07 10.07 -6.58
C HIS A 155 17.58 11.32 -5.84
N GLY A 156 17.88 11.19 -4.55
CA GLY A 156 18.42 12.26 -3.70
C GLY A 156 17.54 12.70 -2.52
N ALA A 157 16.49 11.95 -2.17
CA ALA A 157 15.68 12.23 -0.98
C ALA A 157 16.46 11.93 0.32
N GLU A 158 17.23 12.90 0.80
CA GLU A 158 17.68 12.94 2.20
C GLU A 158 16.54 13.48 3.10
N ASP A 159 16.47 12.97 4.33
CA ASP A 159 15.42 13.13 5.35
C ASP A 159 14.56 14.41 5.26
N PHE A 160 13.32 14.27 4.78
CA PHE A 160 12.20 15.21 4.98
C PHE A 160 11.70 15.28 6.44
N SER A 161 12.45 14.69 7.38
CA SER A 161 12.06 14.55 8.77
C SER A 161 11.89 15.90 9.49
N THR A 162 12.14 17.05 8.86
CA THR A 162 11.83 18.37 9.43
C THR A 162 10.55 18.97 8.86
N GLU A 163 10.26 18.79 7.56
CA GLU A 163 9.09 19.40 6.89
C GLU A 163 7.78 18.72 7.34
N ILE A 164 7.80 17.41 7.61
CA ILE A 164 6.60 16.69 8.07
C ILE A 164 6.27 16.91 9.56
N GLN A 165 7.23 17.39 10.36
CA GLN A 165 7.08 17.46 11.82
C GLN A 165 5.91 18.32 12.29
N PRO A 166 5.65 19.51 11.73
CA PRO A 166 4.52 20.32 12.16
C PRO A 166 3.19 19.60 11.95
N ILE A 167 3.04 18.93 10.81
CA ILE A 167 1.84 18.13 10.47
C ILE A 167 1.72 16.94 11.41
N LYS A 168 2.82 16.21 11.62
CA LYS A 168 2.89 15.06 12.52
C LYS A 168 2.50 15.44 13.95
N ALA A 169 3.19 16.42 14.54
CA ALA A 169 2.94 16.86 15.91
C ALA A 169 1.48 17.28 16.09
N LYS A 170 0.92 17.98 15.09
CA LYS A 170 -0.47 18.38 15.16
C LYS A 170 -1.46 17.22 15.01
N LEU A 171 -1.15 16.21 14.20
CA LEU A 171 -1.94 14.97 14.13
C LEU A 171 -1.87 14.18 15.43
N GLU A 172 -0.70 14.10 16.07
CA GLU A 172 -0.53 13.48 17.39
C GLU A 172 -1.41 14.18 18.43
N ASP A 173 -1.41 15.52 18.46
CA ASP A 173 -2.27 16.30 19.37
C ASP A 173 -3.76 15.99 19.15
N ILE A 174 -4.21 15.99 17.89
CA ILE A 174 -5.61 15.69 17.56
C ILE A 174 -5.95 14.24 17.93
N ALA A 175 -5.09 13.28 17.60
CA ALA A 175 -5.27 11.87 17.93
C ALA A 175 -5.37 11.64 19.44
N GLN A 176 -4.47 12.24 20.24
CA GLN A 176 -4.52 12.16 21.70
C GLN A 176 -5.82 12.77 22.26
N SER A 177 -6.31 13.86 21.68
CA SER A 177 -7.59 14.47 22.07
C SER A 177 -8.80 13.56 21.81
N GLU A 178 -8.70 12.67 20.82
CA GLU A 178 -9.68 11.63 20.49
C GLU A 178 -9.45 10.31 21.25
N GLY A 179 -8.48 10.28 22.16
CA GLY A 179 -8.16 9.09 22.94
C GLY A 179 -7.38 8.01 22.19
N LEU A 180 -6.76 8.36 21.05
CA LEU A 180 -5.82 7.49 20.34
C LEU A 180 -4.41 7.67 20.91
N ASP A 181 -3.66 6.57 21.01
CA ASP A 181 -2.21 6.60 21.25
C ASP A 181 -1.49 6.63 19.90
N PRO A 182 -0.80 7.73 19.53
CA PRO A 182 -0.03 7.77 18.29
C PRO A 182 1.03 6.68 18.19
N ASN A 183 1.55 6.19 19.32
CA ASN A 183 2.55 5.13 19.32
C ASN A 183 2.01 3.81 18.74
N ASP A 184 0.70 3.56 18.83
CA ASP A 184 0.07 2.38 18.22
C ASP A 184 0.17 2.40 16.69
N ALA A 185 0.04 3.58 16.07
CA ALA A 185 0.25 3.73 14.62
C ALA A 185 1.73 3.61 14.21
N TYR A 186 2.65 3.81 15.16
CA TYR A 186 4.08 3.90 14.89
C TYR A 186 4.83 2.57 15.03
N GLN A 187 4.15 1.53 15.51
CA GLN A 187 4.76 0.22 15.70
C GLN A 187 5.16 -0.47 14.38
N ASP A 188 4.54 -0.06 13.27
CA ASP A 188 4.45 -0.88 12.04
C ASP A 188 5.43 -0.49 10.92
N LYS A 189 6.12 0.66 10.99
CA LYS A 189 6.87 1.18 9.84
C LYS A 189 8.15 1.92 10.24
N ASP A 190 9.18 1.81 9.41
CA ASP A 190 10.46 2.50 9.64
C ASP A 190 10.43 3.97 9.17
N PHE A 191 9.51 4.31 8.27
CA PHE A 191 9.40 5.63 7.68
C PHE A 191 8.36 6.50 8.36
N GLU A 192 8.79 7.69 8.79
CA GLU A 192 7.97 8.64 9.55
C GLU A 192 6.70 9.07 8.80
N ILE A 193 6.80 9.26 7.49
CA ILE A 193 5.65 9.65 6.68
C ILE A 193 4.55 8.59 6.60
N VAL A 194 4.93 7.31 6.55
CA VAL A 194 3.97 6.20 6.55
C VAL A 194 3.31 6.10 7.93
N ARG A 195 4.09 6.28 8.99
CA ARG A 195 3.56 6.37 10.37
C ARG A 195 2.49 7.46 10.52
N VAL A 196 2.75 8.64 9.97
CA VAL A 196 1.81 9.78 10.00
C VAL A 196 0.56 9.49 9.16
N TYR A 197 0.70 8.82 8.02
CA TYR A 197 -0.42 8.39 7.19
C TYR A 197 -1.32 7.38 7.91
N ILE A 198 -0.73 6.38 8.58
CA ILE A 198 -1.46 5.40 9.39
C ILE A 198 -2.22 6.10 10.53
N LEU A 199 -1.58 7.07 11.22
CA LEU A 199 -2.25 7.85 12.27
C LEU A 199 -3.45 8.64 11.74
N LEU A 200 -3.35 9.20 10.53
CA LEU A 200 -4.48 9.88 9.87
C LEU A 200 -5.63 8.91 9.58
N ASP A 201 -5.35 7.69 9.12
CA ASP A 201 -6.38 6.67 8.89
C ASP A 201 -7.04 6.20 10.20
N ASP A 202 -6.26 6.06 11.26
CA ASP A 202 -6.76 5.73 12.60
C ASP A 202 -7.66 6.83 13.17
N LEU A 203 -7.30 8.09 12.97
CA LEU A 203 -8.14 9.23 13.35
C LEU A 203 -9.44 9.27 12.51
N LYS A 204 -9.35 8.98 11.22
CA LYS A 204 -10.51 8.83 10.31
C LYS A 204 -11.42 7.68 10.71
N TRP A 205 -10.87 6.65 11.33
CA TRP A 205 -11.60 5.53 11.87
C TRP A 205 -12.42 5.93 13.11
N VAL A 206 -11.77 6.56 14.10
CA VAL A 206 -12.43 6.94 15.37
C VAL A 206 -13.50 8.01 15.15
N THR A 207 -13.23 9.03 14.33
CA THR A 207 -14.20 10.10 14.02
C THR A 207 -15.51 9.60 13.45
N LYS A 208 -15.48 8.48 12.73
CA LYS A 208 -16.67 8.00 12.04
C LYS A 208 -17.58 7.20 12.96
N ASN A 209 -17.09 6.53 14.01
CA ASN A 209 -17.90 5.54 14.73
C ASN A 209 -17.42 5.16 16.14
N ASN A 210 -18.40 4.88 17.02
CA ASN A 210 -18.20 4.04 18.20
C ASN A 210 -18.20 2.57 17.79
N VAL A 211 -17.16 1.83 18.14
CA VAL A 211 -17.09 0.37 17.88
C VAL A 211 -18.12 -0.35 18.76
N ASP A 212 -19.06 -1.05 18.14
CA ASP A 212 -19.95 -1.98 18.86
C ASP A 212 -19.24 -3.33 19.04
N TRP A 213 -18.67 -3.52 20.22
CA TRP A 213 -17.96 -4.75 20.59
C TRP A 213 -18.84 -5.99 20.65
N SER A 214 -20.15 -5.85 20.84
CA SER A 214 -21.07 -6.98 20.80
C SER A 214 -21.27 -7.48 19.38
N THR A 215 -21.37 -6.56 18.42
CA THR A 215 -21.42 -6.87 16.99
C THR A 215 -20.09 -7.47 16.53
N LEU A 216 -18.95 -6.91 16.94
CA LEU A 216 -17.63 -7.45 16.60
C LEU A 216 -17.46 -8.88 17.12
N GLN A 217 -17.84 -9.14 18.38
CA GLN A 217 -17.82 -10.50 18.94
C GLN A 217 -18.70 -11.46 18.15
N SER A 218 -19.92 -11.03 17.76
CA SER A 218 -20.81 -11.84 16.92
C SER A 218 -20.18 -12.13 15.56
N ASN A 219 -19.51 -11.14 14.96
CA ASN A 219 -18.86 -11.29 13.66
C ASN A 219 -17.64 -12.23 13.72
N ILE A 220 -16.86 -12.22 14.81
CA ILE A 220 -15.78 -13.21 15.01
C ILE A 220 -16.36 -14.63 14.98
N SER A 221 -17.48 -14.87 15.66
CA SER A 221 -18.10 -16.19 15.76
C SER A 221 -18.70 -16.72 14.45
N GLU A 222 -18.75 -15.91 13.39
CA GLU A 222 -19.10 -16.38 12.03
C GLU A 222 -17.93 -17.15 11.36
N TYR A 223 -16.71 -17.06 11.92
CA TYR A 223 -15.48 -17.64 11.38
C TYR A 223 -14.87 -18.61 12.39
N SER A 224 -15.30 -19.87 12.37
CA SER A 224 -15.01 -20.81 13.47
C SER A 224 -13.52 -21.13 13.65
N HIS A 225 -12.74 -21.23 12.57
CA HIS A 225 -11.33 -21.55 12.67
C HIS A 225 -10.52 -20.35 13.14
N LEU A 226 -10.85 -19.17 12.62
CA LEU A 226 -10.28 -17.91 13.05
C LEU A 226 -10.63 -17.62 14.52
N GLU A 227 -11.88 -17.87 14.93
CA GLU A 227 -12.31 -17.74 16.32
C GLU A 227 -11.52 -18.66 17.26
N LEU A 228 -11.33 -19.93 16.88
CA LEU A 228 -10.56 -20.90 17.67
C LEU A 228 -9.10 -20.46 17.86
N LEU A 229 -8.46 -19.94 16.81
CA LEU A 229 -7.09 -19.42 16.89
C LEU A 229 -7.02 -18.16 17.75
N LEU A 230 -7.88 -17.17 17.47
CA LEU A 230 -7.88 -15.87 18.17
C LEU A 230 -8.24 -16.00 19.66
N ASN A 231 -9.11 -16.95 20.01
CA ASN A 231 -9.51 -17.21 21.39
C ASN A 231 -8.65 -18.29 22.08
N HIS A 232 -7.56 -18.75 21.45
CA HIS A 232 -6.67 -19.73 22.06
C HIS A 232 -6.14 -19.22 23.42
N ASN A 233 -6.37 -19.99 24.48
CA ASN A 233 -6.13 -19.67 25.90
C ASN A 233 -6.94 -18.49 26.48
N THR A 234 -7.14 -17.39 25.74
CA THR A 234 -7.86 -16.20 26.21
C THR A 234 -8.60 -15.50 25.07
N SER A 235 -9.74 -14.88 25.37
CA SER A 235 -10.54 -14.13 24.38
C SER A 235 -9.73 -13.02 23.70
N ALA A 236 -9.88 -12.87 22.38
CA ALA A 236 -9.25 -11.81 21.60
C ALA A 236 -9.88 -10.42 21.79
N VAL A 237 -11.17 -10.36 22.17
CA VAL A 237 -11.91 -9.08 22.23
C VAL A 237 -11.28 -8.05 23.16
N PRO A 238 -10.83 -8.38 24.38
CA PRO A 238 -10.13 -7.42 25.24
C PRO A 238 -8.85 -6.84 24.61
N SER A 239 -8.07 -7.64 23.88
CA SER A 239 -6.88 -7.17 23.17
C SER A 239 -7.24 -6.23 22.02
N LEU A 240 -8.26 -6.58 21.24
CA LEU A 240 -8.77 -5.73 20.16
C LEU A 240 -9.41 -4.43 20.69
N GLN A 241 -10.01 -4.47 21.89
CA GLN A 241 -10.54 -3.30 22.58
C GLN A 241 -9.45 -2.31 22.95
N GLN A 242 -8.32 -2.81 23.45
CA GLN A 242 -7.17 -1.99 23.78
C GLN A 242 -6.56 -1.33 22.52
N HIS A 243 -6.63 -2.01 21.38
CA HIS A 243 -6.12 -1.53 20.08
C HIS A 243 -7.26 -1.41 19.06
N ASN A 244 -8.22 -0.50 19.31
CA ASN A 244 -9.46 -0.38 18.53
C ASN A 244 -9.25 0.01 17.04
N THR A 245 -8.05 0.46 16.67
CA THR A 245 -7.63 0.79 15.31
C THR A 245 -6.91 -0.36 14.59
N HIS A 246 -6.75 -1.51 15.26
CA HIS A 246 -6.11 -2.69 14.70
C HIS A 246 -6.77 -3.13 13.37
N PRO A 247 -6.00 -3.54 12.34
CA PRO A 247 -6.54 -3.99 11.04
C PRO A 247 -7.65 -5.04 11.17
N LEU A 248 -7.45 -6.05 12.03
CA LEU A 248 -8.48 -7.06 12.33
C LEU A 248 -9.77 -6.46 12.90
N THR A 249 -9.69 -5.47 13.79
CA THR A 249 -10.87 -4.73 14.30
C THR A 249 -11.59 -4.02 13.17
N LYS A 250 -10.84 -3.40 12.24
CA LYS A 250 -11.40 -2.73 11.06
C LYS A 250 -12.10 -3.71 10.10
N LEU A 251 -11.55 -4.92 9.93
CA LEU A 251 -12.13 -5.99 9.11
C LEU A 251 -13.39 -6.60 9.73
N LEU A 252 -13.35 -6.94 11.01
CA LEU A 252 -14.48 -7.56 11.73
C LEU A 252 -15.69 -6.62 11.89
N ARG A 253 -15.52 -5.34 11.59
CA ARG A 253 -16.61 -4.37 11.63
C ARG A 253 -17.34 -4.29 10.30
N TYR A 254 -18.37 -5.11 10.16
CA TYR A 254 -19.37 -5.01 9.12
C TYR A 254 -20.77 -5.12 9.75
N PRO A 255 -21.73 -4.24 9.39
CA PRO A 255 -23.07 -4.25 9.97
C PRO A 255 -24.01 -5.29 9.36
N PHE A 256 -23.71 -5.78 8.15
CA PHE A 256 -24.54 -6.76 7.45
C PHE A 256 -23.91 -8.14 7.56
N SER A 257 -24.64 -9.12 8.09
CA SER A 257 -24.16 -10.50 8.10
C SER A 257 -23.94 -11.05 6.67
N PRO A 258 -23.17 -12.14 6.51
CA PRO A 258 -22.98 -12.80 5.21
C PRO A 258 -24.30 -13.12 4.48
N SER A 259 -25.34 -13.45 5.25
CA SER A 259 -26.67 -13.79 4.71
C SER A 259 -27.49 -12.57 4.24
N GLN A 260 -27.15 -11.37 4.69
CA GLN A 260 -27.89 -10.12 4.41
C GLN A 260 -27.21 -9.25 3.36
N VAL A 261 -25.88 -9.32 3.26
CA VAL A 261 -25.07 -8.34 2.54
C VAL A 261 -25.42 -8.22 1.06
N ASN A 262 -25.64 -9.35 0.37
CA ASN A 262 -26.02 -9.35 -1.05
C ASN A 262 -27.44 -8.81 -1.26
N ALA A 263 -28.36 -9.14 -0.36
CA ALA A 263 -29.74 -8.67 -0.44
C ALA A 263 -29.82 -7.14 -0.34
N VAL A 264 -28.96 -6.51 0.45
CA VAL A 264 -28.90 -5.04 0.60
C VAL A 264 -28.08 -4.40 -0.51
N ALA A 265 -26.96 -5.00 -0.92
CA ALA A 265 -26.09 -4.46 -1.97
C ALA A 265 -26.80 -4.34 -3.32
N ASP A 266 -27.73 -5.26 -3.61
CA ASP A 266 -28.48 -5.34 -4.86
C ASP A 266 -29.93 -4.84 -4.76
N ASP A 267 -30.38 -4.33 -3.59
CA ASP A 267 -31.73 -3.80 -3.43
C ASP A 267 -31.87 -2.45 -4.17
N PRO A 268 -32.73 -2.35 -5.20
CA PRO A 268 -32.96 -1.08 -5.90
C PRO A 268 -33.60 0.01 -5.02
N ASN A 269 -34.10 -0.35 -3.84
CA ASN A 269 -34.69 0.57 -2.86
C ASN A 269 -33.73 0.96 -1.73
N ALA A 270 -32.54 0.34 -1.64
CA ALA A 270 -31.55 0.74 -0.66
C ALA A 270 -31.07 2.18 -0.95
N THR A 271 -30.81 2.93 0.10
CA THR A 271 -30.15 4.23 -0.06
C THR A 271 -28.73 4.03 -0.63
N ASN A 272 -28.20 5.06 -1.29
CA ASN A 272 -26.83 5.01 -1.82
C ASN A 272 -25.79 4.72 -0.73
N ASP A 273 -26.03 5.17 0.51
CA ASP A 273 -25.15 4.92 1.64
C ASP A 273 -25.24 3.47 2.12
N GLU A 274 -26.45 2.92 2.24
CA GLU A 274 -26.66 1.50 2.61
C GLU A 274 -26.07 0.55 1.56
N ALA A 275 -26.31 0.79 0.27
CA ALA A 275 -25.76 -0.02 -0.80
C ALA A 275 -24.22 0.06 -0.83
N ARG A 276 -23.63 1.23 -0.53
CA ARG A 276 -22.18 1.38 -0.41
C ARG A 276 -21.62 0.63 0.79
N GLU A 277 -22.27 0.72 1.95
CA GLU A 277 -21.85 0.03 3.17
C GLU A 277 -21.99 -1.49 3.05
N ALA A 278 -23.02 -1.98 2.37
CA ALA A 278 -23.18 -3.39 2.03
C ALA A 278 -22.05 -3.89 1.12
N LYS A 279 -21.69 -3.16 0.06
CA LYS A 279 -20.55 -3.52 -0.81
C LYS A 279 -19.22 -3.54 -0.07
N GLN A 280 -18.99 -2.58 0.83
CA GLN A 280 -17.79 -2.57 1.68
C GLN A 280 -17.79 -3.75 2.66
N SER A 281 -18.95 -4.08 3.22
CA SER A 281 -19.12 -5.24 4.11
C SER A 281 -18.81 -6.54 3.38
N LEU A 282 -19.25 -6.69 2.12
CA LEU A 282 -19.00 -7.88 1.33
C LEU A 282 -17.50 -8.15 1.17
N GLY A 283 -16.71 -7.13 0.82
CA GLY A 283 -15.25 -7.28 0.69
C GLY A 283 -14.58 -7.69 2.01
N LYS A 284 -15.03 -7.14 3.15
CA LYS A 284 -14.54 -7.54 4.48
C LYS A 284 -14.91 -8.99 4.80
N ILE A 285 -16.15 -9.38 4.54
CA ILE A 285 -16.66 -10.73 4.79
C ILE A 285 -15.89 -11.76 3.96
N GLN A 286 -15.64 -11.48 2.69
CA GLN A 286 -14.85 -12.33 1.80
C GLN A 286 -13.41 -12.48 2.29
N LYS A 287 -12.78 -11.37 2.70
CA LYS A 287 -11.41 -11.39 3.24
C LYS A 287 -11.31 -12.18 4.55
N LEU A 288 -12.27 -12.03 5.46
CA LEU A 288 -12.32 -12.81 6.71
C LEU A 288 -12.65 -14.29 6.48
N ALA A 289 -13.54 -14.61 5.53
CA ALA A 289 -13.82 -15.99 5.15
C ALA A 289 -12.57 -16.66 4.55
N TYR A 290 -11.79 -15.92 3.77
CA TYR A 290 -10.50 -16.39 3.26
C TYR A 290 -9.48 -16.61 4.38
N TYR A 291 -9.37 -15.70 5.34
CA TYR A 291 -8.51 -15.90 6.52
C TYR A 291 -8.93 -17.10 7.36
N ASP A 292 -10.24 -17.29 7.58
CA ASP A 292 -10.79 -18.45 8.25
C ASP A 292 -10.41 -19.76 7.52
N HIS A 293 -10.57 -19.78 6.20
CA HIS A 293 -10.12 -20.90 5.37
C HIS A 293 -8.61 -21.16 5.49
N CYS A 294 -7.78 -20.12 5.57
CA CYS A 294 -6.33 -20.32 5.72
C CYS A 294 -5.96 -20.87 7.10
N VAL A 295 -6.69 -20.48 8.14
CA VAL A 295 -6.47 -20.95 9.50
C VAL A 295 -7.00 -22.38 9.72
N GLU A 296 -7.90 -22.89 8.87
CA GLU A 296 -8.50 -24.23 8.98
C GLU A 296 -7.47 -25.33 9.28
N LEU A 297 -6.34 -25.37 8.57
CA LEU A 297 -5.32 -26.41 8.73
C LEU A 297 -4.26 -26.11 9.79
N ILE A 298 -4.46 -25.08 10.61
CA ILE A 298 -3.57 -24.64 11.71
C ILE A 298 -4.33 -24.61 13.03
N ALA A 299 -5.62 -24.28 12.99
CA ALA A 299 -6.48 -24.15 14.16
C ALA A 299 -6.39 -25.39 15.06
N PRO A 300 -6.56 -25.21 16.39
CA PRO A 300 -6.75 -26.32 17.30
C PRO A 300 -7.78 -27.31 16.73
N GLU A 301 -7.52 -28.62 16.89
CA GLU A 301 -8.31 -29.76 16.36
C GLU A 301 -8.02 -30.18 14.91
N HIS A 302 -7.47 -29.29 14.08
CA HIS A 302 -7.21 -29.56 12.66
C HIS A 302 -5.72 -29.50 12.27
N GLY A 303 -4.92 -28.74 13.03
CA GLY A 303 -3.47 -28.67 12.91
C GLY A 303 -2.71 -29.80 13.63
N GLN A 304 -1.40 -29.61 13.81
CA GLN A 304 -0.56 -30.46 14.67
C GLN A 304 -0.64 -29.99 16.14
N ASN A 305 -0.39 -30.90 17.08
CA ASN A 305 -0.48 -30.58 18.52
C ASN A 305 0.59 -29.58 18.99
N ASP A 306 1.70 -29.51 18.27
CA ASP A 306 2.86 -28.65 18.52
C ASP A 306 2.90 -27.42 17.62
N ASP A 307 1.82 -27.14 16.87
CA ASP A 307 1.71 -25.89 16.10
C ASP A 307 1.79 -24.67 17.04
N PRO A 308 2.46 -23.58 16.62
CA PRO A 308 2.69 -22.39 17.44
C PRO A 308 1.45 -21.48 17.51
N THR A 309 0.28 -22.06 17.78
CA THR A 309 -1.03 -21.39 17.86
C THR A 309 -1.04 -20.20 18.82
N ALA A 310 -0.34 -20.29 19.95
CA ALA A 310 -0.20 -19.16 20.88
C ALA A 310 0.59 -17.98 20.28
N ARG A 311 1.70 -18.24 19.57
CA ARG A 311 2.47 -17.19 18.88
C ARG A 311 1.64 -16.56 17.77
N LEU A 312 1.09 -17.39 16.88
CA LEU A 312 0.27 -16.91 15.75
C LEU A 312 -0.90 -16.05 16.23
N ARG A 313 -1.56 -16.46 17.33
CA ARG A 313 -2.58 -15.63 17.98
C ARG A 313 -2.03 -14.28 18.42
N ASP A 314 -0.98 -14.28 19.23
CA ASP A 314 -0.44 -13.05 19.81
C ASP A 314 0.06 -12.09 18.72
N GLU A 315 0.63 -12.62 17.63
CA GLU A 315 1.10 -11.85 16.49
C GLU A 315 -0.03 -11.38 15.56
N LEU A 316 -1.14 -12.12 15.43
CA LEU A 316 -2.35 -11.64 14.75
C LEU A 316 -3.09 -10.56 15.53
N LEU A 317 -2.90 -10.49 16.86
CA LEU A 317 -3.45 -9.44 17.71
C LEU A 317 -2.50 -8.26 17.89
N ALA A 318 -1.25 -8.42 17.48
CA ALA A 318 -0.25 -7.38 17.45
C ALA A 318 -0.22 -6.72 16.07
N ARG A 319 -0.51 -5.41 16.06
CA ARG A 319 -0.64 -4.62 14.84
C ARG A 319 0.57 -4.77 13.89
N LYS A 320 1.78 -4.72 14.47
CA LYS A 320 3.06 -4.80 13.77
C LYS A 320 3.28 -6.08 12.98
N SER A 321 2.82 -7.19 13.51
CA SER A 321 3.04 -8.52 12.93
C SER A 321 1.81 -9.01 12.16
N PHE A 322 0.69 -8.29 12.18
CA PHE A 322 -0.56 -8.76 11.58
C PHE A 322 -0.38 -9.21 10.12
N ASP A 323 0.14 -8.33 9.25
CA ASP A 323 0.25 -8.64 7.82
C ASP A 323 1.27 -9.75 7.53
N SER A 324 2.40 -9.77 8.25
CA SER A 324 3.40 -10.83 8.10
C SER A 324 2.89 -12.19 8.59
N THR A 325 2.12 -12.19 9.68
CA THR A 325 1.51 -13.41 10.24
C THR A 325 0.43 -13.96 9.31
N ILE A 326 -0.36 -13.07 8.68
CA ILE A 326 -1.30 -13.49 7.63
C ILE A 326 -0.55 -14.14 6.46
N ALA A 327 0.56 -13.56 6.00
CA ALA A 327 1.37 -14.14 4.93
C ALA A 327 1.89 -15.54 5.30
N GLU A 328 2.39 -15.74 6.53
CA GLU A 328 2.80 -17.05 7.05
C GLU A 328 1.62 -18.05 7.02
N ILE A 329 0.46 -17.65 7.53
CA ILE A 329 -0.75 -18.50 7.58
C ILE A 329 -1.21 -18.91 6.18
N GLU A 330 -1.18 -18.00 5.20
CA GLU A 330 -1.51 -18.30 3.80
C GLU A 330 -0.55 -19.35 3.21
N VAL A 331 0.75 -19.21 3.47
CA VAL A 331 1.78 -20.18 3.04
C VAL A 331 1.57 -21.53 3.71
N PHE A 332 1.39 -21.56 5.03
CA PHE A 332 1.17 -22.80 5.77
C PHE A 332 -0.06 -23.53 5.28
N ASN A 333 -1.16 -22.82 5.01
CA ASN A 333 -2.36 -23.40 4.41
C ASN A 333 -2.08 -23.99 3.02
N ALA A 334 -1.48 -23.21 2.12
CA ALA A 334 -1.16 -23.65 0.76
C ALA A 334 -0.32 -24.93 0.77
N LEU A 335 0.72 -24.96 1.61
CA LEU A 335 1.58 -26.11 1.79
C LEU A 335 0.82 -27.30 2.40
N ARG A 336 0.04 -27.10 3.46
CA ARG A 336 -0.70 -28.20 4.12
C ARG A 336 -1.80 -28.80 3.25
N ARG A 337 -2.46 -28.01 2.39
CA ARG A 337 -3.43 -28.53 1.41
C ARG A 337 -2.79 -29.50 0.42
N GLU A 338 -1.62 -29.16 -0.11
CA GLU A 338 -0.97 -29.98 -1.14
C GLU A 338 -0.07 -31.07 -0.57
N PHE A 339 0.63 -30.80 0.53
CA PHE A 339 1.59 -31.71 1.16
C PHE A 339 0.99 -32.59 2.24
N GLY A 340 -0.12 -32.14 2.84
CA GLY A 340 -0.79 -32.76 3.99
C GLY A 340 -0.23 -32.26 5.31
N VAL A 341 -1.10 -32.10 6.32
CA VAL A 341 -0.76 -31.58 7.66
C VAL A 341 0.44 -32.29 8.27
N ALA A 342 0.49 -33.63 8.22
CA ALA A 342 1.58 -34.42 8.83
C ALA A 342 2.95 -34.24 8.16
N ASN A 343 2.99 -33.72 6.93
CA ASN A 343 4.23 -33.52 6.18
C ASN A 343 4.71 -32.07 6.22
N VAL A 344 3.97 -31.17 6.87
CA VAL A 344 4.32 -29.75 6.99
C VAL A 344 4.32 -29.35 8.46
N ALA A 345 5.49 -29.23 9.07
CA ALA A 345 5.64 -28.72 10.43
C ALA A 345 5.91 -27.21 10.39
N ILE A 346 5.35 -26.47 11.33
CA ILE A 346 5.49 -25.01 11.45
C ILE A 346 6.49 -24.73 12.56
N GLU A 347 7.43 -23.81 12.32
CA GLU A 347 8.46 -23.36 13.28
C GLU A 347 9.27 -24.49 13.93
N GLN A 348 9.70 -25.44 13.10
CA GLN A 348 10.59 -26.49 13.57
C GLN A 348 12.02 -25.95 13.72
N GLN A 349 12.59 -26.08 14.92
CA GLN A 349 13.99 -25.71 15.14
C GLN A 349 14.91 -26.64 14.33
N ALA A 350 15.75 -26.04 13.48
CA ALA A 350 16.80 -26.75 12.77
C ALA A 350 17.89 -27.24 13.75
N PRO A 351 18.58 -28.37 13.46
CA PRO A 351 19.51 -29.03 14.38
C PRO A 351 20.62 -28.15 15.01
N ASN A 352 20.93 -26.99 14.43
CA ASN A 352 21.99 -26.07 14.89
C ASN A 352 21.53 -24.63 15.18
N GLY A 353 20.24 -24.39 15.42
CA GLY A 353 19.77 -23.14 16.06
C GLY A 353 19.04 -22.12 15.19
N GLY A 354 18.86 -22.38 13.89
CA GLY A 354 17.90 -21.63 13.05
C GLY A 354 16.47 -22.11 13.28
N VAL A 355 15.48 -21.22 13.17
CA VAL A 355 14.05 -21.54 13.25
C VAL A 355 13.38 -20.95 12.00
N PRO A 356 13.45 -21.66 10.86
CA PRO A 356 12.67 -21.27 9.69
C PRO A 356 11.17 -21.48 9.94
N ASP A 357 10.34 -20.78 9.18
CA ASP A 357 8.90 -20.70 9.44
C ASP A 357 8.18 -22.04 9.23
N ALA A 358 8.66 -22.90 8.31
CA ALA A 358 8.12 -24.24 8.13
C ALA A 358 9.13 -25.26 7.60
N THR A 359 8.77 -26.54 7.69
CA THR A 359 9.44 -27.65 7.03
C THR A 359 8.46 -28.49 6.24
N ILE A 360 8.90 -28.98 5.08
CA ILE A 360 8.14 -29.94 4.26
C ILE A 360 8.94 -31.24 4.21
N THR A 361 8.29 -32.36 4.48
CA THR A 361 8.84 -33.70 4.24
C THR A 361 8.17 -34.32 3.02
N ALA A 362 8.90 -34.47 1.92
CA ALA A 362 8.36 -35.00 0.67
C ALA A 362 9.41 -35.80 -0.10
N GLY A 363 9.04 -36.97 -0.64
CA GLY A 363 9.95 -37.76 -1.46
C GLY A 363 11.18 -38.32 -0.73
N GLY A 364 11.18 -38.32 0.61
CA GLY A 364 12.35 -38.66 1.43
C GLY A 364 13.32 -37.50 1.64
N GLU A 365 12.97 -36.30 1.17
CA GLU A 365 13.72 -35.06 1.35
C GLU A 365 13.03 -34.16 2.39
N THR A 366 13.84 -33.34 3.05
CA THR A 366 13.37 -32.23 3.90
C THR A 366 13.64 -30.92 3.17
N ILE A 367 12.62 -30.06 3.14
CA ILE A 367 12.70 -28.71 2.58
C ILE A 367 12.42 -27.72 3.71
N TRP A 368 13.38 -26.86 4.02
CA TRP A 368 13.25 -25.79 5.00
C TRP A 368 12.69 -24.53 4.32
N VAL A 369 11.66 -23.93 4.89
CA VAL A 369 10.87 -22.87 4.27
C VAL A 369 10.94 -21.58 5.09
N GLU A 370 11.34 -20.50 4.45
CA GLU A 370 11.29 -19.14 4.99
C GLU A 370 10.23 -18.34 4.23
N VAL A 371 9.35 -17.66 4.94
CA VAL A 371 8.33 -16.78 4.42
C VAL A 371 8.77 -15.33 4.59
N THR A 372 8.51 -14.51 3.58
CA THR A 372 8.77 -13.08 3.68
C THR A 372 7.65 -12.30 3.02
N LEU A 373 7.19 -11.28 3.72
CA LEU A 373 6.37 -10.20 3.18
C LEU A 373 7.27 -8.96 3.09
N PRO A 374 7.86 -8.67 1.91
CA PRO A 374 8.62 -7.45 1.74
C PRO A 374 7.70 -6.25 2.02
N GLN A 375 8.13 -5.37 2.92
CA GLN A 375 7.32 -4.20 3.24
C GLN A 375 7.35 -3.21 2.06
N PRO A 376 6.23 -2.57 1.72
CA PRO A 376 6.21 -1.52 0.72
C PRO A 376 7.25 -0.45 1.05
N GLN A 377 8.05 -0.05 0.08
CA GLN A 377 8.75 1.23 0.16
C GLN A 377 7.69 2.35 0.17
N PRO A 378 7.82 3.42 0.98
CA PRO A 378 6.86 4.52 1.04
C PRO A 378 6.52 5.11 -0.33
N SER A 379 7.48 5.07 -1.25
CA SER A 379 7.33 5.47 -2.65
C SER A 379 6.24 4.72 -3.42
N TYR A 380 5.84 3.52 -3.01
CA TYR A 380 4.95 2.65 -3.80
C TYR A 380 3.44 2.92 -3.60
N GLU A 381 3.01 3.53 -2.49
CA GLU A 381 1.63 4.06 -2.37
C GLU A 381 1.33 5.18 -3.40
N VAL A 382 2.35 5.58 -4.14
CA VAL A 382 2.44 6.80 -4.92
C VAL A 382 2.99 6.58 -6.33
N ALA A 383 3.94 5.67 -6.54
CA ALA A 383 4.64 5.48 -7.81
C ALA A 383 3.95 4.52 -8.81
N GLN A 384 2.61 4.42 -8.81
CA GLN A 384 1.86 3.58 -9.77
C GLN A 384 2.00 4.01 -11.25
N HIS A 385 2.88 4.96 -11.58
CA HIS A 385 2.98 5.54 -12.92
C HIS A 385 4.38 5.62 -13.56
N TYR A 386 5.49 5.29 -12.89
CA TYR A 386 6.83 5.44 -13.50
C TYR A 386 7.92 4.47 -12.99
N SER A 387 8.23 3.42 -13.75
CA SER A 387 9.61 2.99 -14.14
C SER A 387 9.51 1.71 -14.99
N THR A 388 9.74 1.74 -16.31
CA THR A 388 10.99 1.34 -16.99
C THR A 388 11.82 0.23 -16.31
N SER A 389 12.06 -0.84 -17.07
CA SER A 389 12.93 -1.99 -16.80
C SER A 389 14.13 -1.65 -15.91
N MET A 390 14.16 -2.19 -14.69
CA MET A 390 15.31 -2.05 -13.80
C MET A 390 16.44 -2.98 -14.27
N ASN A 391 17.69 -2.50 -14.17
CA ASN A 391 18.86 -3.36 -14.31
C ASN A 391 18.76 -4.49 -13.27
N PRO A 392 18.96 -5.78 -13.63
CA PRO A 392 18.94 -6.89 -12.67
C PRO A 392 19.83 -6.70 -11.43
N GLN A 393 20.92 -5.91 -11.55
CA GLN A 393 21.80 -5.57 -10.44
C GLN A 393 21.18 -4.62 -9.40
N GLU A 394 20.13 -3.87 -9.77
CA GLU A 394 19.41 -2.89 -8.94
C GLU A 394 17.98 -3.37 -8.58
N SER A 395 17.62 -4.59 -8.96
CA SER A 395 16.28 -5.16 -8.71
C SER A 395 15.97 -5.30 -7.22
N GLU A 396 14.76 -4.92 -6.81
CA GLU A 396 14.28 -5.12 -5.43
C GLU A 396 14.14 -6.61 -5.07
N ALA A 397 13.83 -7.47 -6.05
CA ALA A 397 13.83 -8.92 -5.86
C ALA A 397 15.21 -9.44 -5.42
N ARG A 398 16.26 -8.97 -6.08
CA ARG A 398 17.64 -9.31 -5.73
C ARG A 398 17.97 -8.91 -4.29
N ALA A 399 17.63 -7.69 -3.89
CA ALA A 399 17.93 -7.18 -2.56
C ALA A 399 17.23 -7.99 -1.46
N ASN A 400 15.94 -8.30 -1.64
CA ASN A 400 15.15 -9.06 -0.68
C ASN A 400 15.62 -10.51 -0.56
N VAL A 401 15.80 -11.19 -1.70
CA VAL A 401 16.30 -12.57 -1.75
C VAL A 401 17.70 -12.66 -1.10
N THR A 402 18.63 -11.77 -1.47
CA THR A 402 20.00 -11.76 -0.92
C THR A 402 20.03 -11.52 0.60
N LYS A 403 19.17 -10.62 1.10
CA LYS A 403 19.07 -10.34 2.54
C LYS A 403 18.65 -11.60 3.30
N LYS A 404 17.55 -12.23 2.89
CA LYS A 404 17.00 -13.44 3.51
C LYS A 404 17.93 -14.65 3.40
N LEU A 405 18.61 -14.78 2.25
CA LEU A 405 19.64 -15.80 2.06
C LEU A 405 20.74 -15.71 3.11
N ARG A 406 21.28 -14.52 3.34
CA ARG A 406 22.40 -14.30 4.27
C ARG A 406 22.02 -14.41 5.73
N SER A 407 20.77 -14.13 6.10
CA SER A 407 20.33 -14.06 7.50
C SER A 407 19.72 -15.34 8.04
N GLN A 408 19.07 -16.15 7.21
CA GLN A 408 18.25 -17.28 7.66
C GLN A 408 18.51 -18.55 6.85
N ILE A 409 18.51 -18.46 5.52
CA ILE A 409 18.53 -19.66 4.67
C ILE A 409 19.92 -20.30 4.59
N ARG A 410 20.98 -19.50 4.41
CA ARG A 410 22.36 -20.01 4.28
C ARG A 410 22.76 -20.84 5.49
N ASP A 411 22.49 -20.34 6.69
CA ASP A 411 22.93 -20.99 7.92
C ASP A 411 22.20 -22.34 8.12
N VAL A 412 20.93 -22.44 7.72
CA VAL A 412 20.18 -23.72 7.69
C VAL A 412 20.77 -24.66 6.64
N LYS A 413 20.99 -24.18 5.40
CA LYS A 413 21.56 -24.96 4.30
C LYS A 413 22.94 -25.54 4.65
N GLU A 414 23.82 -24.72 5.21
CA GLU A 414 25.17 -25.11 5.62
C GLU A 414 25.15 -26.12 6.78
N ALA A 415 24.18 -25.99 7.69
CA ALA A 415 24.04 -26.86 8.85
C ALA A 415 23.47 -28.24 8.53
N THR A 416 22.50 -28.32 7.61
CA THR A 416 21.75 -29.56 7.35
C THR A 416 22.11 -30.22 6.02
N GLY A 417 22.51 -29.45 5.01
CA GLY A 417 22.65 -29.91 3.63
C GLY A 417 21.31 -30.18 2.93
N ASP A 418 20.18 -29.95 3.61
CA ASP A 418 18.83 -30.20 3.10
C ASP A 418 18.42 -29.17 2.03
N ARG A 419 17.24 -29.36 1.42
CA ARG A 419 16.71 -28.37 0.48
C ARG A 419 16.15 -27.16 1.22
N THR A 420 16.15 -26.02 0.57
CA THR A 420 15.71 -24.73 1.12
C THR A 420 14.81 -24.00 0.14
N MET A 421 13.79 -23.35 0.68
CA MET A 421 12.79 -22.60 -0.05
C MET A 421 12.58 -21.23 0.58
N LEU A 422 12.53 -20.20 -0.27
CA LEU A 422 12.11 -18.85 0.10
C LEU A 422 10.76 -18.60 -0.56
N VAL A 423 9.77 -18.20 0.23
CA VAL A 423 8.44 -17.82 -0.24
C VAL A 423 8.27 -16.32 -0.02
N VAL A 424 8.07 -15.59 -1.11
CA VAL A 424 7.88 -14.14 -1.11
C VAL A 424 6.41 -13.86 -1.45
N LYS A 425 5.72 -13.16 -0.54
CA LYS A 425 4.39 -12.61 -0.81
C LYS A 425 4.55 -11.21 -1.38
N ASN A 426 4.00 -10.95 -2.57
CA ASN A 426 4.28 -9.70 -3.28
C ASN A 426 3.32 -8.56 -2.95
N GLU A 427 2.23 -8.85 -2.26
CA GLU A 427 1.16 -7.89 -1.98
C GLU A 427 1.77 -6.58 -1.48
N GLU A 428 1.63 -5.51 -2.28
CA GLU A 428 2.12 -4.15 -2.01
C GLU A 428 3.65 -3.92 -2.05
N SER A 429 4.46 -4.93 -2.33
CA SER A 429 5.90 -4.81 -2.61
C SER A 429 6.13 -4.64 -4.11
N ARG A 430 7.09 -3.81 -4.56
CA ARG A 430 7.41 -3.64 -6.01
C ARG A 430 8.08 -4.89 -6.61
N LEU A 431 7.74 -6.07 -6.13
CA LEU A 431 8.32 -7.35 -6.46
C LEU A 431 7.24 -8.17 -7.16
N ASP A 432 6.74 -7.68 -8.29
CA ASP A 432 5.72 -8.42 -9.03
C ASP A 432 6.33 -9.67 -9.69
N ASN A 433 5.45 -10.49 -10.24
CA ASN A 433 5.82 -11.70 -10.97
C ASN A 433 6.70 -11.42 -12.21
N GLU A 434 6.66 -10.21 -12.77
CA GLU A 434 7.54 -9.82 -13.88
C GLU A 434 8.98 -9.63 -13.38
N ILE A 435 9.16 -8.86 -12.30
CA ILE A 435 10.47 -8.57 -11.70
C ILE A 435 11.14 -9.83 -11.16
N VAL A 436 10.39 -10.75 -10.55
CA VAL A 436 10.93 -12.05 -10.12
C VAL A 436 11.25 -12.95 -11.31
N GLY A 437 10.41 -12.94 -12.35
CA GLY A 437 10.69 -13.61 -13.61
C GLY A 437 12.00 -13.13 -14.25
N GLU A 438 12.22 -11.82 -14.34
CA GLU A 438 13.47 -11.23 -14.84
C GLU A 438 14.68 -11.62 -13.98
N TYR A 439 14.52 -11.64 -12.66
CA TYR A 439 15.59 -12.03 -11.74
C TYR A 439 16.01 -13.50 -11.92
N VAL A 440 15.04 -14.40 -12.10
CA VAL A 440 15.25 -15.85 -12.24
C VAL A 440 15.72 -16.23 -13.64
N GLU A 441 15.06 -15.72 -14.68
CA GLU A 441 15.27 -16.18 -16.06
C GLU A 441 16.20 -15.28 -16.87
N GLY A 442 16.42 -14.04 -16.44
CA GLY A 442 17.09 -12.99 -17.20
C GLY A 442 16.11 -12.00 -17.84
N GLY A 443 16.41 -10.71 -17.74
CA GLY A 443 15.61 -9.63 -18.32
C GLY A 443 15.62 -9.67 -19.86
N ILE A 444 14.56 -9.15 -20.49
CA ILE A 444 14.56 -8.98 -21.96
C ILE A 444 15.37 -7.73 -22.30
N GLU A 445 16.50 -7.93 -22.97
CA GLU A 445 17.40 -6.88 -23.42
C GLU A 445 17.25 -6.63 -24.92
N MET A 446 17.45 -5.38 -25.32
CA MET A 446 17.47 -4.98 -26.72
C MET A 446 18.90 -4.59 -27.10
N ALA A 447 19.49 -5.29 -28.08
CA ALA A 447 20.78 -4.93 -28.65
C ALA A 447 20.63 -4.58 -30.13
N VAL A 448 21.36 -3.55 -30.54
CA VAL A 448 21.65 -3.30 -31.95
C VAL A 448 22.91 -4.10 -32.30
N PRO A 449 22.88 -4.97 -33.33
CA PRO A 449 24.05 -5.77 -33.71
C PRO A 449 25.30 -4.90 -33.92
N MET A 450 26.40 -5.24 -33.23
CA MET A 450 27.66 -4.50 -33.38
C MET A 450 28.15 -4.56 -34.83
N GLY A 451 28.26 -3.40 -35.48
CA GLY A 451 28.78 -3.25 -36.83
C GLY A 451 27.74 -2.93 -37.91
N ASP A 452 26.45 -2.86 -37.55
CA ASP A 452 25.38 -2.44 -38.46
C ASP A 452 24.54 -1.33 -37.83
N SER A 453 24.86 -0.07 -38.15
CA SER A 453 24.15 1.11 -37.63
C SER A 453 22.71 1.22 -38.11
N ASP A 454 22.33 0.42 -39.12
CA ASP A 454 20.97 0.32 -39.67
C ASP A 454 20.31 -1.03 -39.30
N GLY A 455 20.96 -1.85 -38.47
CA GLY A 455 20.46 -3.15 -38.05
C GLY A 455 19.20 -3.03 -37.19
N GLU A 456 18.19 -3.85 -37.49
CA GLU A 456 16.98 -3.92 -36.65
C GLU A 456 17.36 -4.35 -35.22
N PRO A 457 16.80 -3.69 -34.19
CA PRO A 457 17.05 -4.09 -32.81
C PRO A 457 16.63 -5.55 -32.59
N ILE A 458 17.51 -6.35 -32.01
CA ILE A 458 17.24 -7.74 -31.65
C ILE A 458 16.91 -7.78 -30.17
N LEU A 459 15.79 -8.41 -29.83
CA LEU A 459 15.46 -8.77 -28.46
C LEU A 459 16.16 -10.08 -28.12
N PHE A 460 16.90 -10.10 -27.02
CA PHE A 460 17.51 -11.30 -26.46
C PHE A 460 17.29 -11.30 -24.95
N ARG A 461 17.51 -12.45 -24.31
CA ARG A 461 17.41 -12.58 -22.86
C ARG A 461 18.80 -12.37 -22.26
N GLY A 462 18.93 -11.37 -21.39
CA GLY A 462 20.15 -11.06 -20.66
C GLY A 462 20.44 -12.08 -19.56
N ASP A 463 21.55 -11.88 -18.84
CA ASP A 463 21.96 -12.78 -17.76
C ASP A 463 21.03 -12.66 -16.54
N PRO A 464 20.65 -13.78 -15.87
CA PRO A 464 19.81 -13.74 -14.69
C PRO A 464 20.55 -13.16 -13.48
N GLY A 465 19.80 -12.51 -12.59
CA GLY A 465 20.34 -11.95 -11.35
C GLY A 465 20.96 -13.02 -10.43
N LEU A 466 20.47 -14.26 -10.52
CA LEU A 466 20.95 -15.42 -9.76
C LEU A 466 22.47 -15.66 -9.87
N GLN A 467 23.07 -15.37 -11.02
CA GLN A 467 24.50 -15.60 -11.28
C GLN A 467 25.40 -14.67 -10.46
N TYR A 468 24.93 -13.47 -10.12
CA TYR A 468 25.75 -12.48 -9.42
C TYR A 468 25.85 -12.74 -7.92
N ASP A 469 24.87 -13.43 -7.34
CA ASP A 469 24.73 -13.59 -5.89
C ASP A 469 25.00 -15.01 -5.40
N ASN A 470 25.40 -15.92 -6.30
CA ASN A 470 25.56 -17.35 -6.00
C ASN A 470 24.32 -17.95 -5.31
N VAL A 471 23.12 -17.48 -5.68
CA VAL A 471 21.86 -17.93 -5.07
C VAL A 471 21.69 -19.45 -5.07
N PRO A 472 22.02 -20.18 -6.16
CA PRO A 472 21.88 -21.64 -6.19
C PRO A 472 22.76 -22.39 -5.17
N ASP A 473 23.79 -21.77 -4.59
CA ASP A 473 24.61 -22.40 -3.54
C ASP A 473 23.84 -22.55 -2.22
N HIS A 474 22.81 -21.72 -2.04
CA HIS A 474 22.12 -21.57 -0.76
C HIS A 474 20.59 -21.68 -0.84
N LEU A 475 20.00 -21.60 -2.04
CA LEU A 475 18.56 -21.67 -2.27
C LEU A 475 18.21 -22.68 -3.36
N ASP A 476 17.29 -23.59 -3.07
CA ASP A 476 16.86 -24.60 -4.05
C ASP A 476 15.58 -24.20 -4.77
N ILE A 477 14.68 -23.49 -4.09
CA ILE A 477 13.35 -23.11 -4.57
C ILE A 477 13.05 -21.66 -4.20
N LEU A 478 12.54 -20.88 -5.15
CA LEU A 478 11.98 -19.55 -4.89
C LEU A 478 10.51 -19.56 -5.30
N VAL A 479 9.62 -19.19 -4.38
CA VAL A 479 8.19 -19.05 -4.64
C VAL A 479 7.82 -17.58 -4.50
N ASN A 480 7.01 -17.11 -5.43
CA ASN A 480 6.49 -15.76 -5.48
C ASN A 480 4.97 -15.83 -5.58
N PHE A 481 4.19 -15.14 -4.76
CA PHE A 481 2.73 -15.20 -4.88
C PHE A 481 2.02 -13.91 -4.44
N ASP A 482 0.79 -13.77 -4.94
CA ASP A 482 -0.15 -12.70 -4.63
C ASP A 482 -1.49 -13.25 -4.19
N THR A 483 -2.17 -12.53 -3.29
CA THR A 483 -3.57 -12.78 -2.94
C THR A 483 -4.47 -12.12 -3.99
N LEU A 484 -5.40 -12.88 -4.56
CA LEU A 484 -6.30 -12.37 -5.60
C LEU A 484 -7.22 -11.27 -5.05
N HIS A 485 -7.52 -10.28 -5.90
CA HIS A 485 -8.45 -9.20 -5.56
C HIS A 485 -9.88 -9.68 -5.30
N ASP A 486 -10.31 -10.78 -5.93
CA ASP A 486 -11.60 -11.40 -5.72
C ASP A 486 -11.44 -12.66 -4.88
N LEU A 487 -11.93 -12.62 -3.65
CA LEU A 487 -11.88 -13.71 -2.68
C LEU A 487 -13.23 -14.45 -2.57
N SER A 488 -14.14 -14.26 -3.53
CA SER A 488 -15.46 -14.91 -3.53
C SER A 488 -15.40 -16.43 -3.78
N GLY A 489 -14.29 -16.94 -4.33
CA GLY A 489 -14.07 -18.36 -4.52
C GLY A 489 -12.61 -18.69 -4.90
N PRO A 490 -12.19 -19.96 -4.76
CA PRO A 490 -10.84 -20.37 -5.10
C PRO A 490 -10.60 -20.40 -6.63
N PRO A 491 -9.33 -20.28 -7.08
CA PRO A 491 -8.12 -20.12 -6.26
C PRO A 491 -8.04 -18.74 -5.60
N TYR A 492 -7.45 -18.66 -4.41
CA TYR A 492 -7.34 -17.39 -3.66
C TYR A 492 -5.97 -16.69 -3.83
N ILE A 493 -4.97 -17.45 -4.26
CA ILE A 493 -3.60 -16.98 -4.46
C ILE A 493 -3.13 -17.42 -5.84
N GLU A 494 -2.26 -16.66 -6.47
CA GLU A 494 -1.58 -16.99 -7.73
C GLU A 494 -0.11 -16.60 -7.67
N GLY A 495 0.74 -17.27 -8.45
CA GLY A 495 2.17 -17.01 -8.33
C GLY A 495 3.10 -17.67 -9.34
N GLN A 496 4.35 -17.81 -8.94
CA GLN A 496 5.44 -18.45 -9.67
C GLN A 496 6.25 -19.35 -8.73
N VAL A 497 6.71 -20.48 -9.24
CA VAL A 497 7.60 -21.40 -8.52
C VAL A 497 8.84 -21.60 -9.37
N ALA A 498 9.97 -21.04 -8.94
CA ALA A 498 11.26 -21.23 -9.58
C ALA A 498 11.99 -22.43 -8.99
N ASN A 499 12.30 -23.42 -9.84
CA ASN A 499 13.16 -24.53 -9.48
C ASN A 499 14.62 -24.17 -9.80
N LEU A 500 15.37 -23.70 -8.80
CA LEU A 500 16.71 -23.13 -8.98
C LEU A 500 17.80 -24.21 -9.06
N THR A 501 17.48 -25.42 -8.59
CA THR A 501 18.39 -26.58 -8.58
C THR A 501 17.68 -27.81 -9.14
N ASP A 502 18.20 -29.01 -8.92
CA ASP A 502 17.66 -30.28 -9.42
C ASP A 502 16.54 -30.86 -8.53
N VAL A 503 15.68 -30.02 -7.94
CA VAL A 503 14.55 -30.49 -7.11
C VAL A 503 13.59 -31.33 -7.97
N GLY A 504 13.14 -32.47 -7.41
CA GLY A 504 12.29 -33.42 -8.10
C GLY A 504 10.98 -32.80 -8.61
N GLN A 505 10.63 -33.09 -9.86
CA GLN A 505 9.44 -32.53 -10.54
C GLN A 505 8.11 -32.84 -9.83
N SER A 506 8.03 -33.93 -9.07
CA SER A 506 6.84 -34.22 -8.24
C SER A 506 6.65 -33.22 -7.10
N ILE A 507 7.74 -32.68 -6.53
CA ILE A 507 7.70 -31.65 -5.49
C ILE A 507 7.30 -30.32 -6.13
N ILE A 508 7.96 -29.94 -7.23
CA ILE A 508 7.68 -28.69 -7.95
C ILE A 508 6.24 -28.63 -8.47
N SER A 509 5.70 -29.74 -9.00
CA SER A 509 4.31 -29.81 -9.44
C SER A 509 3.33 -29.56 -8.29
N ARG A 510 3.61 -30.09 -7.09
CA ARG A 510 2.77 -29.86 -5.90
C ARG A 510 2.88 -28.43 -5.39
N LEU A 511 4.07 -27.85 -5.40
CA LEU A 511 4.25 -26.43 -5.07
C LEU A 511 3.51 -25.53 -6.09
N SER A 512 3.58 -25.86 -7.38
CA SER A 512 2.84 -25.14 -8.42
C SER A 512 1.34 -25.21 -8.18
N ASN A 513 0.81 -26.36 -7.77
CA ASN A 513 -0.60 -26.47 -7.39
C ASN A 513 -0.93 -25.70 -6.10
N ALA A 514 -0.04 -25.70 -5.10
CA ALA A 514 -0.26 -25.05 -3.81
C ALA A 514 -0.52 -23.55 -3.98
N PHE A 515 0.30 -22.93 -4.82
CA PHE A 515 0.32 -21.49 -5.07
C PHE A 515 -0.39 -21.08 -6.37
N ASN A 516 -1.08 -22.01 -7.05
CA ASN A 516 -1.66 -21.81 -8.39
C ASN A 516 -0.68 -21.09 -9.34
N ALA A 517 0.53 -21.63 -9.39
CA ALA A 517 1.69 -20.95 -9.90
C ALA A 517 2.23 -21.56 -11.19
N VAL A 518 2.89 -20.72 -11.99
CA VAL A 518 3.66 -21.16 -13.16
C VAL A 518 5.07 -21.57 -12.71
N GLU A 519 5.58 -22.70 -13.24
CA GLU A 519 6.97 -23.10 -13.00
C GLU A 519 7.93 -22.20 -13.81
N LEU A 520 8.91 -21.59 -13.13
CA LEU A 520 10.03 -20.89 -13.74
C LEU A 520 11.28 -21.79 -13.72
N LYS A 521 12.10 -21.70 -14.77
CA LYS A 521 13.39 -22.40 -14.86
C LYS A 521 14.50 -21.41 -15.20
N PRO A 522 15.62 -21.44 -14.46
CA PRO A 522 16.82 -20.74 -14.88
C PRO A 522 17.20 -21.16 -16.32
N SER A 523 17.57 -20.18 -17.13
CA SER A 523 17.87 -20.33 -18.56
C SER A 523 19.23 -20.99 -18.84
#